data_AF-A0A6M5YRR2-F1
#
_entry.id   AF-A0A6M5YRR2-F1
#
_cell.length_a   1.000
_cell.length_b   1.000
_cell.length_c   1.000
_cell.angle_alpha   90.00
_cell.angle_beta   90.00
_cell.angle_gamma   90.00
#
_symmetry.space_group_name_H-M   'P 1'
#
loop_
_entity.id
_entity.type
_entity.pdbx_description
1 polymer ?
#
loop_
_entity_poly.entity_id
_entity_poly.type
_entity_poly.pdbx_seq_one_letter_code
_entity_poly.pdbx_strand_id
1 'polypeptide(L)'
;MFFWLVVVGAVLLVGVVGCCGGLFLIMPDTKWQTHESKEGGFKVELPSKPHPDVARAADLQLEKGTKAEGTILLKRGGVRFVVIYRDIGSAKQRRKTDEQELNDRIDRLQRVLEAEQISSNPITVNGFPGREVTLQTRKYGWHAVRVIVADTRLYILFAGGGVALPGDPMVYRFLNSFEITEPELLQEGKRREQQAKLAPDAPKPGGDEKANPWKGRDDTEVADVAPGRAAEEAQKAQAAAKNLRGAAAEVAAFALTRAAEEAQAARDAAPVAPPVEVAPHPRPVGDSSSPSAVAPAAAVEVAPHPRPVRN
;
A
#
# COMPACT_ATOMS: atom_id res chain seq x y z
N MET A 1 23.32 -45.72 13.76
CA MET A 1 22.05 -45.07 13.36
C MET A 1 22.07 -43.55 13.56
N PHE A 2 22.49 -43.01 14.71
CA PHE A 2 22.49 -41.55 14.98
C PHE A 2 23.17 -40.68 13.90
N PHE A 3 24.33 -41.10 13.39
CA PHE A 3 25.05 -40.37 12.33
C PHE A 3 24.17 -40.10 11.08
N TRP A 4 23.43 -41.10 10.62
CA TRP A 4 22.57 -40.97 9.44
C TRP A 4 21.37 -40.06 9.68
N LEU A 5 20.82 -40.02 10.89
CA LEU A 5 19.73 -39.09 11.25
C LEU A 5 20.20 -37.63 11.22
N VAL A 6 21.43 -37.36 11.67
CA VAL A 6 22.02 -36.01 11.63
C VAL A 6 22.24 -35.57 10.18
N VAL A 7 22.75 -36.45 9.32
CA VAL A 7 22.96 -36.13 7.90
C VAL A 7 21.65 -35.85 7.18
N VAL A 8 20.63 -36.70 7.37
CA VAL A 8 19.30 -36.49 6.76
C VAL A 8 18.66 -35.21 7.29
N GLY A 9 18.77 -34.93 8.59
CA GLY A 9 18.28 -33.69 9.19
C GLY A 9 18.95 -32.44 8.61
N ALA A 10 20.27 -32.47 8.42
CA ALA A 10 21.02 -31.36 7.83
C ALA A 10 20.65 -31.12 6.36
N VAL A 11 20.50 -32.19 5.57
CA VAL A 11 20.09 -32.08 4.15
C VAL A 11 18.67 -31.55 4.03
N LEU A 12 17.75 -32.00 4.87
CA LEU A 12 16.38 -31.47 4.89
C LEU A 12 16.35 -30.00 5.32
N LEU A 13 17.13 -29.61 6.33
CA LEU A 13 17.24 -28.21 6.76
C LEU A 13 17.78 -27.33 5.63
N VAL A 14 18.85 -27.75 4.96
CA VAL A 14 19.44 -27.02 3.82
C VAL A 14 18.47 -26.99 2.64
N GLY A 15 17.74 -28.08 2.38
CA GLY A 15 16.72 -28.15 1.34
C GLY A 15 15.56 -27.20 1.60
N VAL A 16 15.07 -27.12 2.84
CA VAL A 16 13.98 -26.20 3.24
C VAL A 16 14.47 -24.75 3.23
N VAL A 17 15.65 -24.46 3.79
CA VAL A 17 16.21 -23.10 3.78
C VAL A 17 16.58 -22.66 2.36
N GLY A 18 17.09 -23.57 1.52
CA GLY A 18 17.39 -23.30 0.12
C GLY A 18 16.14 -23.11 -0.74
N CYS A 19 15.11 -23.94 -0.55
CA CYS A 19 13.86 -23.87 -1.31
C CYS A 19 13.00 -22.66 -0.88
N CYS A 20 12.84 -22.41 0.42
CA CYS A 20 12.01 -21.31 0.93
C CYS A 20 12.78 -19.99 1.04
N GLY A 21 14.05 -20.02 1.46
CA GLY A 21 14.90 -18.84 1.57
C GLY A 21 15.49 -18.38 0.23
N GLY A 22 15.79 -19.31 -0.69
CA GLY A 22 16.27 -18.98 -2.04
C GLY A 22 15.21 -18.25 -2.87
N LEU A 23 13.92 -18.60 -2.72
CA LEU A 23 12.83 -17.90 -3.40
C LEU A 23 12.72 -16.42 -2.98
N PHE A 24 13.02 -16.11 -1.71
CA PHE A 24 13.02 -14.73 -1.21
C PHE A 24 14.12 -13.88 -1.86
N LEU A 25 15.28 -14.47 -2.17
CA LEU A 25 16.39 -13.78 -2.84
C LEU A 25 16.17 -13.56 -4.34
N ILE A 26 15.28 -14.34 -4.98
CA ILE A 26 14.95 -14.21 -6.41
C ILE A 26 13.77 -13.25 -6.64
N MET A 27 13.11 -12.79 -5.58
CA MET A 27 12.06 -11.79 -5.75
C MET A 27 12.67 -10.49 -6.28
N PRO A 28 12.25 -10.01 -7.46
CA PRO A 28 12.86 -8.85 -8.08
C PRO A 28 12.73 -7.65 -7.16
N ASP A 29 13.88 -7.02 -6.88
CA ASP A 29 13.92 -5.76 -6.15
C ASP A 29 12.99 -4.73 -6.81
N THR A 30 12.38 -3.91 -5.96
CA THR A 30 11.52 -2.82 -6.43
C THR A 30 12.35 -1.83 -7.22
N LYS A 31 12.06 -1.73 -8.52
CA LYS A 31 12.73 -0.79 -9.43
C LYS A 31 12.09 0.57 -9.25
N TRP A 32 12.60 1.31 -8.27
CA TRP A 32 12.22 2.70 -8.06
C TRP A 32 12.52 3.53 -9.30
N GLN A 33 11.54 4.31 -9.72
CA GLN A 33 11.65 5.17 -10.89
C GLN A 33 10.85 6.45 -10.65
N THR A 34 11.31 7.54 -11.24
CA THR A 34 10.57 8.81 -11.22
C THR A 34 9.36 8.70 -12.14
N HIS A 35 8.20 9.04 -11.59
CA HIS A 35 6.97 9.29 -12.32
C HIS A 35 6.69 10.78 -12.31
N GLU A 36 6.45 11.36 -13.49
CA GLU A 36 6.10 12.76 -13.64
C GLU A 36 4.71 12.85 -14.28
N SER A 37 3.77 13.46 -13.57
CA SER A 37 2.44 13.75 -14.08
C SER A 37 2.41 15.19 -14.58
N LYS A 38 2.40 15.35 -15.91
CA LYS A 38 2.21 16.66 -16.55
C LYS A 38 0.83 17.25 -16.26
N GLU A 39 -0.18 16.37 -16.20
CA GLU A 39 -1.56 16.76 -15.97
C GLU A 39 -1.81 17.12 -14.50
N GLY A 40 -1.24 16.34 -13.57
CA GLY A 40 -1.32 16.62 -12.15
C GLY A 40 -0.34 17.68 -11.67
N GLY A 41 0.67 18.05 -12.46
CA GLY A 41 1.65 19.07 -12.07
C GLY A 41 2.56 18.64 -10.92
N PHE A 42 2.91 17.35 -10.87
CA PHE A 42 3.78 16.79 -9.83
C PHE A 42 4.75 15.74 -10.38
N LYS A 43 5.77 15.43 -9.58
CA LYS A 43 6.61 14.23 -9.74
C LYS A 43 6.74 13.47 -8.42
N VAL A 44 6.96 12.16 -8.49
CA VAL A 44 7.12 11.26 -7.33
C VAL A 44 7.93 10.03 -7.75
N GLU A 45 8.63 9.39 -6.83
CA GLU A 45 9.23 8.08 -7.08
C GLU A 45 8.23 6.95 -6.81
N LEU A 46 8.09 6.02 -7.76
CA LEU A 46 7.24 4.83 -7.62
C LEU A 46 8.09 3.55 -7.64
N PRO A 47 7.75 2.52 -6.86
CA PRO A 47 8.48 1.24 -6.83
C PRO A 47 8.22 0.33 -8.04
N SER A 48 7.31 0.74 -8.93
CA SER A 48 6.90 0.02 -10.13
C SER A 48 6.27 1.00 -11.14
N LYS A 49 5.95 0.52 -12.34
CA LYS A 49 5.24 1.33 -13.36
C LYS A 49 3.88 1.77 -12.84
N PRO A 50 3.46 3.02 -13.15
CA PRO A 50 2.11 3.46 -12.86
C PRO A 50 1.08 2.49 -13.45
N HIS A 51 0.05 2.19 -12.68
CA HIS A 51 -1.08 1.40 -13.12
C HIS A 51 -2.06 2.30 -13.88
N PRO A 52 -2.51 1.93 -15.09
CA PRO A 52 -3.34 2.79 -15.94
C PRO A 52 -4.70 3.13 -15.32
N ASP A 53 -5.22 2.25 -14.46
CA ASP A 53 -6.45 2.48 -13.70
C ASP A 53 -6.22 2.16 -12.23
N VAL A 54 -5.33 2.93 -11.59
CA VAL A 54 -4.97 2.71 -10.18
C VAL A 54 -6.17 2.91 -9.25
N ALA A 55 -7.11 3.80 -9.61
CA ALA A 55 -8.29 4.08 -8.81
C ALA A 55 -9.16 2.83 -8.66
N ARG A 56 -9.51 2.18 -9.77
CA ARG A 56 -10.28 0.94 -9.75
C ARG A 56 -9.51 -0.19 -9.07
N ALA A 57 -8.21 -0.33 -9.37
CA ALA A 57 -7.38 -1.38 -8.78
C ALA A 57 -7.21 -1.21 -7.26
N ALA A 58 -7.30 0.02 -6.76
CA ALA A 58 -7.22 0.35 -5.33
C ALA A 58 -8.59 0.39 -4.62
N ASP A 59 -9.70 0.07 -5.32
CA ASP A 59 -11.07 0.18 -4.78
C ASP A 59 -11.40 1.61 -4.30
N LEU A 60 -10.92 2.62 -5.03
CA LEU A 60 -11.12 4.03 -4.70
C LEU A 60 -12.30 4.61 -5.48
N GLN A 61 -13.28 5.15 -4.75
CA GLN A 61 -14.38 5.92 -5.32
C GLN A 61 -13.98 7.39 -5.43
N LEU A 62 -13.60 7.82 -6.63
CA LEU A 62 -13.19 9.20 -6.89
C LEU A 62 -14.39 10.11 -7.14
N GLU A 63 -14.33 11.33 -6.62
CA GLU A 63 -15.31 12.37 -6.96
C GLU A 63 -15.14 12.84 -8.41
N LYS A 64 -16.20 13.37 -9.02
CA LYS A 64 -16.13 13.94 -10.38
C LYS A 64 -15.02 14.99 -10.47
N GLY A 65 -14.16 14.86 -11.50
CA GLY A 65 -13.00 15.74 -11.70
C GLY A 65 -11.77 15.40 -10.86
N THR A 66 -11.83 14.36 -10.03
CA THR A 66 -10.67 13.83 -9.30
C THR A 66 -9.96 12.77 -10.13
N LYS A 67 -8.63 12.81 -10.14
CA LYS A 67 -7.76 11.85 -10.85
C LYS A 67 -6.87 11.15 -9.84
N ALA A 68 -6.40 9.95 -10.19
CA ALA A 68 -5.46 9.20 -9.38
C ALA A 68 -4.41 8.56 -10.27
N GLU A 69 -3.16 8.64 -9.84
CA GLU A 69 -2.01 8.04 -10.50
C GLU A 69 -1.14 7.35 -9.46
N GLY A 70 -0.51 6.23 -9.80
CA GLY A 70 0.25 5.46 -8.82
C GLY A 70 0.41 4.00 -9.18
N THR A 71 0.85 3.18 -8.24
CA THR A 71 1.08 1.75 -8.45
C THR A 71 0.63 0.92 -7.25
N ILE A 72 0.41 -0.38 -7.49
CA ILE A 72 0.01 -1.35 -6.47
C ILE A 72 0.94 -2.55 -6.54
N LEU A 73 1.57 -2.89 -5.42
CA LEU A 73 2.48 -4.03 -5.31
C LEU A 73 1.71 -5.27 -4.87
N LEU A 74 1.02 -5.93 -5.79
CA LEU A 74 0.23 -7.14 -5.52
C LEU A 74 1.07 -8.25 -4.84
N LYS A 75 2.31 -8.44 -5.28
CA LYS A 75 3.25 -9.42 -4.70
C LYS A 75 3.67 -9.11 -3.26
N ARG A 76 3.46 -7.88 -2.78
CA ARG A 76 3.71 -7.46 -1.39
C ARG A 76 2.39 -7.24 -0.65
N GLY A 77 1.43 -8.15 -0.81
CA GLY A 77 0.14 -8.06 -0.10
C GLY A 77 -0.71 -6.85 -0.50
N GLY A 78 -0.47 -6.25 -1.67
CA GLY A 78 -1.25 -5.12 -2.16
C GLY A 78 -0.92 -3.79 -1.51
N VAL A 79 0.35 -3.53 -1.16
CA VAL A 79 0.78 -2.16 -0.78
C VAL A 79 0.49 -1.20 -1.94
N ARG A 80 -0.16 -0.08 -1.63
CA ARG A 80 -0.59 0.94 -2.59
C ARG A 80 0.30 2.17 -2.44
N PHE A 81 0.62 2.82 -3.57
CA PHE A 81 1.33 4.10 -3.64
C PHE A 81 0.59 4.96 -4.66
N VAL A 82 -0.30 5.84 -4.19
CA VAL A 82 -1.25 6.57 -5.03
C VAL A 82 -1.19 8.06 -4.73
N VAL A 83 -1.15 8.88 -5.77
CA VAL A 83 -1.37 10.33 -5.70
C VAL A 83 -2.74 10.60 -6.30
N ILE A 84 -3.65 11.10 -5.47
CA ILE A 84 -4.97 11.56 -5.87
C ILE A 84 -4.91 13.08 -5.95
N TYR A 85 -5.42 13.68 -7.02
CA TYR A 85 -5.43 15.13 -7.17
C TYR A 85 -6.71 15.62 -7.84
N ARG A 86 -7.03 16.89 -7.57
CA ARG A 86 -8.09 17.61 -8.26
C ARG A 86 -7.85 19.11 -8.19
N ASP A 87 -8.43 19.82 -9.15
CA ASP A 87 -8.51 21.26 -9.09
C ASP A 87 -9.57 21.71 -8.08
N ILE A 88 -9.27 22.78 -7.38
CA ILE A 88 -10.14 23.47 -6.42
C ILE A 88 -10.12 24.97 -6.75
N GLY A 89 -11.06 25.74 -6.20
CA GLY A 89 -10.99 27.19 -6.32
C GLY A 89 -9.68 27.72 -5.73
N SER A 90 -9.14 28.81 -6.30
CA SER A 90 -7.98 29.50 -5.71
C SER A 90 -8.25 29.90 -4.27
N ALA A 91 -7.20 30.10 -3.46
CA ALA A 91 -7.36 30.53 -2.07
C ALA A 91 -8.17 31.82 -1.92
N LYS A 92 -8.15 32.71 -2.93
CA LYS A 92 -8.93 33.96 -2.97
C LYS A 92 -10.43 33.73 -3.26
N GLN A 93 -10.76 32.65 -3.94
CA GLN A 93 -12.14 32.32 -4.34
C GLN A 93 -12.81 31.36 -3.34
N ARG A 94 -12.03 30.58 -2.60
CA ARG A 94 -12.55 29.65 -1.60
C ARG A 94 -13.09 30.41 -0.39
N ARG A 95 -14.22 29.91 0.14
CA ARG A 95 -14.79 30.39 1.41
C ARG A 95 -14.03 29.86 2.63
N LYS A 96 -13.30 28.75 2.46
CA LYS A 96 -12.59 28.05 3.53
C LYS A 96 -11.11 28.42 3.53
N THR A 97 -10.53 28.50 4.72
CA THR A 97 -9.08 28.59 4.87
C THR A 97 -8.41 27.29 4.45
N ASP A 98 -7.10 27.32 4.18
CA ASP A 98 -6.35 26.10 3.84
C ASP A 98 -6.39 25.07 4.98
N GLU A 99 -6.36 25.53 6.24
CA GLU A 99 -6.47 24.67 7.41
C GLU A 99 -7.84 24.00 7.52
N GLN A 100 -8.92 24.75 7.29
CA GLN A 100 -10.28 24.18 7.25
C GLN A 100 -10.41 23.15 6.12
N GLU A 101 -9.85 23.46 4.94
CA GLU A 101 -9.84 22.52 3.82
C GLU A 101 -9.06 21.25 4.17
N LEU A 102 -7.88 21.35 4.79
CA LEU A 102 -7.11 20.19 5.24
C LEU A 102 -7.91 19.30 6.20
N ASN A 103 -8.51 19.90 7.24
CA ASN A 103 -9.30 19.18 8.23
C ASN A 103 -10.52 18.49 7.61
N ASP A 104 -11.27 19.19 6.78
CA ASP A 104 -12.44 18.62 6.10
C ASP A 104 -12.08 17.41 5.22
N ARG A 105 -10.90 17.45 4.57
CA ARG A 105 -10.43 16.34 3.74
C ARG A 105 -9.99 15.15 4.58
N ILE A 106 -9.31 15.36 5.69
CA ILE A 106 -8.91 14.28 6.60
C ILE A 106 -10.13 13.65 7.24
N ASP A 107 -11.06 14.44 7.76
CA ASP A 107 -12.30 13.95 8.36
C ASP A 107 -13.10 13.11 7.36
N ARG A 108 -13.17 13.58 6.10
CA ARG A 108 -13.81 12.82 5.03
C ARG A 108 -13.07 11.53 4.74
N LEU A 109 -11.73 11.53 4.69
CA LEU A 109 -10.93 10.32 4.47
C LEU A 109 -11.16 9.29 5.59
N GLN A 110 -11.14 9.72 6.85
CA GLN A 110 -11.43 8.85 8.00
C GLN A 110 -12.81 8.19 7.87
N ARG A 111 -13.84 8.98 7.54
CA ARG A 111 -15.20 8.45 7.35
C ARG A 111 -15.31 7.48 6.18
N VAL A 112 -14.74 7.82 5.02
CA VAL A 112 -14.82 6.98 3.81
C VAL A 112 -14.04 5.67 3.97
N LEU A 113 -12.90 5.72 4.66
CA LEU A 113 -12.04 4.55 4.87
C LEU A 113 -12.37 3.75 6.12
N GLU A 114 -13.36 4.21 6.91
CA GLU A 114 -13.68 3.68 8.24
C GLU A 114 -12.40 3.54 9.10
N ALA A 115 -11.56 4.59 9.05
CA ALA A 115 -10.22 4.58 9.59
C ALA A 115 -10.13 5.28 10.94
N GLU A 116 -9.31 4.72 11.82
CA GLU A 116 -8.88 5.38 13.05
C GLU A 116 -7.60 6.18 12.77
N GLN A 117 -7.58 7.45 13.18
CA GLN A 117 -6.38 8.27 13.05
C GLN A 117 -5.47 8.07 14.26
N ILE A 118 -4.25 7.59 14.00
CA ILE A 118 -3.23 7.36 15.03
C ILE A 118 -2.42 8.63 15.29
N SER A 119 -2.04 9.36 14.22
CA SER A 119 -1.24 10.57 14.33
C SER A 119 -1.62 11.60 13.27
N SER A 120 -1.32 12.86 13.55
CA SER A 120 -1.52 13.98 12.62
C SER A 120 -0.44 15.02 12.84
N ASN A 121 0.36 15.29 11.82
CA ASN A 121 1.50 16.19 11.86
C ASN A 121 1.34 17.26 10.76
N PRO A 122 1.47 18.56 11.08
CA PRO A 122 1.54 19.59 10.06
C PRO A 122 2.82 19.41 9.23
N ILE A 123 2.72 19.62 7.92
CA ILE A 123 3.86 19.59 7.00
C ILE A 123 3.79 20.77 6.03
N THR A 124 4.89 21.05 5.33
CA THR A 124 4.92 22.03 4.25
C THR A 124 5.59 21.40 3.04
N VAL A 125 5.00 21.59 1.86
CA VAL A 125 5.54 21.07 0.59
C VAL A 125 5.61 22.23 -0.41
N ASN A 126 6.81 22.59 -0.85
CA ASN A 126 7.05 23.72 -1.76
C ASN A 126 6.37 25.05 -1.32
N GLY A 127 6.32 25.32 -0.01
CA GLY A 127 5.67 26.51 0.55
C GLY A 127 4.15 26.40 0.76
N PHE A 128 3.55 25.26 0.43
CA PHE A 128 2.12 25.01 0.64
C PHE A 128 1.85 24.24 1.93
N PRO A 129 0.77 24.59 2.66
CA PRO A 129 0.39 23.87 3.86
C PRO A 129 -0.10 22.46 3.51
N GLY A 130 0.29 21.51 4.34
CA GLY A 130 -0.19 20.15 4.27
C GLY A 130 -0.29 19.50 5.65
N ARG A 131 -0.79 18.28 5.66
CA ARG A 131 -0.92 17.45 6.86
C ARG A 131 -0.60 16.02 6.53
N GLU A 132 0.33 15.44 7.29
CA GLU A 132 0.60 14.02 7.28
C GLU A 132 -0.19 13.35 8.39
N VAL A 133 -1.06 12.41 8.03
CA VAL A 133 -1.81 11.61 8.99
C VAL A 133 -1.48 10.15 8.83
N THR A 134 -1.49 9.46 9.95
CA THR A 134 -1.39 8.01 10.01
C THR A 134 -2.78 7.45 10.28
N LEU A 135 -3.26 6.58 9.40
CA LEU A 135 -4.57 5.96 9.48
C LEU A 135 -4.45 4.44 9.63
N GLN A 136 -5.24 3.86 10.53
CA GLN A 136 -5.43 2.41 10.64
C GLN A 136 -6.82 2.06 10.16
N THR A 137 -6.91 1.24 9.11
CA THR A 137 -8.18 0.72 8.60
C THR A 137 -8.32 -0.75 9.00
N ARG A 138 -9.56 -1.21 9.17
CA ARG A 138 -9.84 -2.64 9.41
C ARG A 138 -9.56 -3.49 8.17
N LYS A 139 -9.93 -2.97 6.98
CA LYS A 139 -9.87 -3.70 5.70
C LYS A 139 -8.48 -3.71 5.08
N TYR A 140 -7.77 -2.59 5.14
CA TYR A 140 -6.54 -2.40 4.38
C TYR A 140 -5.29 -2.32 5.24
N GLY A 141 -5.42 -2.24 6.58
CA GLY A 141 -4.29 -2.09 7.47
C GLY A 141 -3.85 -0.64 7.59
N TRP A 142 -2.54 -0.45 7.77
CA TRP A 142 -1.93 0.84 8.08
C TRP A 142 -1.63 1.67 6.83
N HIS A 143 -1.90 2.97 6.89
CA HIS A 143 -1.64 3.93 5.83
C HIS A 143 -1.00 5.21 6.36
N ALA A 144 0.01 5.71 5.66
CA ALA A 144 0.45 7.09 5.77
C ALA A 144 -0.17 7.91 4.63
N VAL A 145 -0.76 9.04 5.00
CA VAL A 145 -1.48 9.90 4.07
C VAL A 145 -0.96 11.33 4.19
N ARG A 146 -0.62 11.97 3.07
CA ARG A 146 -0.34 13.42 3.03
C ARG A 146 -1.44 14.13 2.27
N VAL A 147 -2.09 15.10 2.91
CA VAL A 147 -3.03 16.02 2.26
C VAL A 147 -2.34 17.37 2.10
N ILE A 148 -2.32 17.92 0.90
CA ILE A 148 -1.63 19.18 0.58
C ILE A 148 -2.59 20.10 -0.17
N VAL A 149 -2.73 21.34 0.29
CA VAL A 149 -3.56 22.36 -0.36
C VAL A 149 -2.65 23.35 -1.08
N ALA A 150 -2.48 23.15 -2.38
CA ALA A 150 -1.61 23.92 -3.25
C ALA A 150 -2.41 24.96 -4.06
N ASP A 151 -2.85 26.02 -3.38
CA ASP A 151 -3.69 27.12 -3.93
C ASP A 151 -4.93 26.65 -4.71
N THR A 152 -4.79 26.38 -6.01
CA THR A 152 -5.82 25.90 -6.94
C THR A 152 -5.86 24.38 -7.08
N ARG A 153 -5.00 23.61 -6.40
CA ARG A 153 -4.98 22.15 -6.47
C ARG A 153 -4.92 21.50 -5.09
N LEU A 154 -5.64 20.40 -4.94
CA LEU A 154 -5.57 19.52 -3.77
C LEU A 154 -4.83 18.24 -4.16
N TYR A 155 -3.82 17.87 -3.38
CA TYR A 155 -3.14 16.57 -3.49
C TYR A 155 -3.40 15.72 -2.25
N ILE A 156 -3.67 14.44 -2.46
CA ILE A 156 -3.78 13.42 -1.41
C ILE A 156 -2.87 12.27 -1.81
N LEU A 157 -1.75 12.12 -1.11
CA LEU A 157 -0.85 10.99 -1.27
C LEU A 157 -1.28 9.90 -0.30
N PHE A 158 -1.41 8.69 -0.80
CA PHE A 158 -1.87 7.54 -0.05
C PHE A 158 -0.85 6.41 -0.22
N ALA A 159 -0.20 6.01 0.87
CA ALA A 159 0.82 4.98 0.85
C ALA A 159 0.64 3.97 1.98
N GLY A 160 0.77 2.69 1.65
CA GLY A 160 0.67 1.59 2.62
C GLY A 160 -0.44 0.60 2.28
N GLY A 161 -0.96 -0.02 3.34
CA GLY A 161 -1.92 -1.10 3.32
C GLY A 161 -1.32 -2.48 3.10
N GLY A 162 -2.17 -3.50 3.11
CA GLY A 162 -1.72 -4.89 2.98
C GLY A 162 -0.88 -5.31 4.18
N VAL A 163 0.37 -5.69 3.91
CA VAL A 163 1.35 -6.09 4.93
C VAL A 163 2.30 -4.96 5.35
N ALA A 164 2.07 -3.73 4.88
CA ALA A 164 2.89 -2.58 5.27
C ALA A 164 2.75 -2.29 6.77
N LEU A 165 3.88 -2.06 7.44
CA LEU A 165 3.94 -1.72 8.86
C LEU A 165 4.11 -0.21 9.06
N PRO A 166 3.73 0.34 10.22
CA PRO A 166 4.10 1.70 10.58
C PRO A 166 5.62 1.90 10.46
N GLY A 167 6.05 2.98 9.82
CA GLY A 167 7.49 3.23 9.63
C GLY A 167 8.13 2.57 8.41
N ASP A 168 7.35 1.90 7.53
CA ASP A 168 7.91 1.23 6.35
C ASP A 168 8.75 2.21 5.48
N PRO A 169 10.06 1.94 5.26
CA PRO A 169 10.93 2.82 4.48
C PRO A 169 10.44 3.08 3.06
N MET A 170 9.74 2.14 2.43
CA MET A 170 9.18 2.33 1.09
C MET A 170 8.06 3.37 1.11
N VAL A 171 7.22 3.36 2.14
CA VAL A 171 6.13 4.34 2.28
C VAL A 171 6.71 5.74 2.40
N TYR A 172 7.70 5.94 3.26
CA TYR A 172 8.32 7.25 3.44
C TYR A 172 9.17 7.68 2.25
N ARG A 173 9.81 6.75 1.52
CA ARG A 173 10.49 7.08 0.26
C ARG A 173 9.52 7.67 -0.76
N PHE A 174 8.38 7.02 -0.98
CA PHE A 174 7.34 7.54 -1.86
C PHE A 174 6.85 8.91 -1.40
N LEU A 175 6.46 9.05 -0.13
CA LEU A 175 5.91 10.31 0.38
C LEU A 175 6.93 11.47 0.31
N ASN A 176 8.19 11.21 0.65
CA ASN A 176 9.25 12.22 0.65
C ASN A 176 9.75 12.59 -0.74
N SER A 177 9.53 11.73 -1.75
CA SER A 177 9.91 12.01 -3.13
C SER A 177 8.92 12.92 -3.89
N PHE A 178 7.78 13.25 -3.27
CA PHE A 178 6.77 14.06 -3.91
C PHE A 178 7.20 15.53 -4.01
N GLU A 179 7.11 16.07 -5.22
CA GLU A 179 7.38 17.48 -5.50
C GLU A 179 6.33 18.03 -6.48
N ILE A 180 5.90 19.26 -6.25
CA ILE A 180 5.06 20.01 -7.19
C ILE A 180 5.94 20.52 -8.33
N THR A 181 5.54 20.30 -9.58
CA THR A 181 6.30 20.72 -10.78
C THR A 181 5.62 21.82 -11.57
N GLU A 182 4.36 22.12 -11.29
CA GLU A 182 3.61 23.17 -12.00
C GLU A 182 4.19 24.58 -11.70
N PRO A 183 4.63 25.34 -12.73
CA PRO A 183 5.32 26.61 -12.53
C PRO A 183 4.50 27.66 -11.78
N GLU A 184 3.19 27.74 -12.04
CA GLU A 184 2.30 28.71 -11.39
C GLU A 184 2.20 28.44 -9.89
N LEU A 185 2.01 27.17 -9.51
CA LEU A 185 1.99 26.75 -8.12
C LEU A 185 3.35 26.99 -7.44
N LEU A 186 4.46 26.71 -8.12
CA LEU A 186 5.79 26.96 -7.56
C LEU A 186 6.05 28.44 -7.29
N GLN A 187 5.58 29.35 -8.16
CA GLN A 187 5.69 30.79 -7.94
C GLN A 187 4.85 31.24 -6.74
N GLU A 188 3.62 30.75 -6.64
CA GLU A 188 2.72 31.05 -5.53
C GLU A 188 3.24 30.52 -4.19
N GLY A 189 3.79 29.30 -4.17
CA GLY A 189 4.42 28.71 -2.99
C GLY A 189 5.61 29.54 -2.48
N LYS A 190 6.47 30.02 -3.39
CA LYS A 190 7.57 30.95 -3.05
C LYS A 190 7.05 32.27 -2.48
N ARG A 191 5.99 32.83 -3.07
CA ARG A 191 5.37 34.07 -2.59
C ARG A 191 4.84 33.90 -1.17
N ARG A 192 4.18 32.79 -0.87
CA ARG A 192 3.68 32.44 0.47
C ARG A 192 4.81 32.28 1.47
N GLU A 193 5.88 31.57 1.11
CA GLU A 193 7.04 31.39 1.97
C GLU A 193 7.71 32.74 2.31
N GLN A 194 7.85 33.64 1.33
CA GLN A 194 8.36 34.99 1.56
C GLN A 194 7.44 35.79 2.48
N GLN A 195 6.13 35.71 2.29
CA GLN A 195 5.17 36.37 3.18
C GLN A 195 5.24 35.85 4.61
N ALA A 196 5.38 34.53 4.80
CA ALA A 196 5.54 33.93 6.12
C ALA A 196 6.84 34.39 6.81
N LYS A 197 7.93 34.56 6.06
CA LYS A 197 9.20 35.11 6.58
C LYS A 197 9.09 36.58 7.00
N LEU A 198 8.26 37.37 6.30
CA LEU A 198 8.04 38.79 6.59
C LEU A 198 7.04 39.03 7.73
N ALA A 199 6.27 38.02 8.12
CA ALA A 199 5.30 38.09 9.22
C ALA A 199 5.72 37.18 10.40
N PRO A 200 6.89 37.40 11.04
CA PRO A 200 7.42 36.53 12.08
C PRO A 200 6.52 36.42 13.33
N ASP A 201 5.67 37.42 13.56
CA ASP A 201 4.71 37.45 14.68
C ASP A 201 3.37 36.76 14.34
N ALA A 202 3.20 36.26 13.12
CA ALA A 202 2.03 35.47 12.80
C ALA A 202 2.04 34.20 13.66
N PRO A 203 0.92 33.84 14.33
CA PRO A 203 0.83 32.63 15.12
C PRO A 203 1.24 31.45 14.25
N LYS A 204 2.32 30.76 14.65
CA LYS A 204 2.85 29.63 13.89
C LYS A 204 1.71 28.62 13.68
N PRO A 205 1.35 28.26 12.44
CA PRO A 205 0.32 27.27 12.18
C PRO A 205 0.80 25.94 12.78
N GLY A 206 0.21 25.55 13.92
CA GLY A 206 0.61 24.37 14.70
C GLY A 206 1.22 24.65 16.08
N GLY A 207 1.34 25.91 16.52
CA GLY A 207 1.91 26.29 17.82
C GLY A 207 0.96 26.15 19.02
N ASP A 208 -0.34 25.96 18.79
CA ASP A 208 -1.33 25.79 19.86
C ASP A 208 -1.44 24.31 20.28
N GLU A 209 -0.29 23.67 20.53
CA GLU A 209 -0.19 22.33 21.12
C GLU A 209 -0.75 22.29 22.57
N LYS A 210 -1.23 23.43 23.09
CA LYS A 210 -1.85 23.54 24.42
C LYS A 210 -3.37 23.49 24.42
N ALA A 211 -4.04 23.45 23.27
CA ALA A 211 -5.49 23.34 23.20
C ALA A 211 -5.92 22.05 22.48
N ASN A 212 -5.54 20.90 23.05
CA ASN A 212 -6.39 19.73 22.87
C ASN A 212 -7.61 19.93 23.79
N PRO A 213 -8.83 20.19 23.28
CA PRO A 213 -10.02 20.37 24.12
C PRO A 213 -10.41 19.10 24.90
N TRP A 214 -9.71 17.97 24.68
CA TRP A 214 -9.78 16.78 25.54
C TRP A 214 -8.92 16.86 26.81
N LYS A 215 -8.13 17.93 26.99
CA LYS A 215 -7.24 18.14 28.15
C LYS A 215 -7.76 19.19 29.13
N GLY A 216 -9.06 19.47 29.11
CA GLY A 216 -9.77 20.38 30.02
C GLY A 216 -10.59 19.65 31.09
N ARG A 217 -10.07 18.53 31.62
CA ARG A 217 -10.53 17.98 32.89
C ARG A 217 -9.42 18.31 33.89
N ASP A 218 -9.72 19.20 34.84
CA ASP A 218 -8.75 19.80 35.76
C ASP A 218 -7.87 18.75 36.47
N ASP A 219 -6.58 18.78 36.14
CA ASP A 219 -5.54 17.94 36.76
C ASP A 219 -4.98 18.57 38.06
N THR A 220 -5.61 19.63 38.58
CA THR A 220 -5.09 20.34 39.77
C THR A 220 -5.65 19.82 41.11
N GLU A 221 -6.53 18.82 41.10
CA GLU A 221 -6.99 18.12 42.30
C GLU A 221 -6.74 16.61 42.19
N VAL A 222 -5.50 16.22 41.93
CA VAL A 222 -5.16 14.79 41.83
C VAL A 222 -3.75 14.44 42.32
N ALA A 223 -3.30 15.07 43.41
CA ALA A 223 -2.16 14.54 44.17
C ALA A 223 -2.51 13.29 45.00
N ASP A 224 -3.76 12.81 44.93
CA ASP A 224 -4.27 11.62 45.64
C ASP A 224 -5.09 10.66 44.76
N VAL A 225 -4.82 10.56 43.44
CA VAL A 225 -5.35 9.40 42.67
C VAL A 225 -4.53 8.17 43.00
N ALA A 226 -5.18 7.35 43.80
CA ALA A 226 -4.77 6.04 44.26
C ALA A 226 -4.08 5.18 43.17
N PRO A 227 -3.11 4.34 43.55
CA PRO A 227 -2.44 3.37 42.69
C PRO A 227 -3.36 2.34 41.98
N GLY A 228 -4.68 2.43 42.14
CA GLY A 228 -5.66 1.54 41.54
C GLY A 228 -5.90 1.73 40.04
N ARG A 229 -5.81 2.95 39.49
CA ARG A 229 -6.14 3.19 38.06
C ARG A 229 -5.14 2.58 37.09
N ALA A 230 -3.84 2.69 37.39
CA ALA A 230 -2.80 2.04 36.58
C ALA A 230 -2.91 0.51 36.62
N ALA A 231 -3.29 -0.06 37.79
CA ALA A 231 -3.53 -1.49 37.93
C ALA A 231 -4.80 -1.95 37.18
N GLU A 232 -5.87 -1.14 37.19
CA GLU A 232 -7.10 -1.42 36.44
C GLU A 232 -6.89 -1.34 34.93
N GLU A 233 -6.14 -0.35 34.43
CA GLU A 233 -5.77 -0.26 33.01
C GLU A 233 -4.86 -1.43 32.60
N ALA A 234 -3.89 -1.82 33.42
CA ALA A 234 -3.07 -2.99 33.17
C ALA A 234 -3.89 -4.29 33.13
N GLN A 235 -4.88 -4.45 34.02
CA GLN A 235 -5.80 -5.58 34.00
C GLN A 235 -6.70 -5.57 32.74
N LYS A 236 -7.24 -4.42 32.34
CA LYS A 236 -8.02 -4.29 31.10
C LYS A 236 -7.19 -4.60 29.87
N ALA A 237 -5.95 -4.11 29.80
CA ALA A 237 -5.02 -4.42 28.72
C ALA A 237 -4.67 -5.92 28.67
N GLN A 238 -4.44 -6.56 29.82
CA GLN A 238 -4.21 -8.01 29.88
C GLN A 238 -5.46 -8.81 29.46
N ALA A 239 -6.65 -8.39 29.88
CA ALA A 239 -7.91 -9.03 29.48
C ALA A 239 -8.14 -8.90 27.96
N ALA A 240 -7.90 -7.72 27.39
CA ALA A 240 -7.98 -7.48 25.95
C ALA A 240 -6.97 -8.34 25.18
N ALA A 241 -5.72 -8.42 25.66
CA ALA A 241 -4.69 -9.27 25.05
C ALA A 241 -5.05 -10.76 25.12
N LYS A 242 -5.67 -11.23 26.22
CA LYS A 242 -6.15 -12.61 26.36
C LYS A 242 -7.29 -12.92 25.38
N ASN A 243 -8.25 -12.02 25.23
CA ASN A 243 -9.35 -12.16 24.27
C ASN A 243 -8.84 -12.20 22.83
N LEU A 244 -7.87 -11.35 22.49
CA LEU A 244 -7.23 -11.36 21.17
C LEU A 244 -6.48 -12.67 20.89
N ARG A 245 -5.76 -13.22 21.88
CA ARG A 245 -5.11 -14.53 21.73
C ARG A 245 -6.11 -15.66 21.55
N GLY A 246 -7.24 -15.63 22.25
CA GLY A 246 -8.33 -16.60 22.08
C GLY A 246 -8.91 -16.56 20.67
N ALA A 247 -9.28 -15.36 20.20
CA ALA A 247 -9.80 -15.17 18.84
C ALA A 247 -8.79 -15.59 17.76
N ALA A 248 -7.50 -15.28 17.96
CA ALA A 248 -6.45 -15.72 17.03
C ALA A 248 -6.30 -17.25 16.99
N ALA A 249 -6.43 -17.93 18.13
CA ALA A 249 -6.39 -19.39 18.19
C ALA A 249 -7.60 -20.04 17.49
N GLU A 250 -8.80 -19.47 17.64
CA GLU A 250 -10.00 -19.94 16.94
C GLU A 250 -9.89 -19.77 15.42
N VAL A 251 -9.39 -18.63 14.95
CA VAL A 251 -9.15 -18.38 13.52
C VAL A 251 -8.10 -19.35 12.98
N ALA A 252 -7.02 -19.61 13.73
CA ALA A 252 -6.00 -20.58 13.34
C ALA A 252 -6.55 -22.01 13.27
N ALA A 253 -7.39 -22.41 14.24
CA ALA A 253 -8.04 -23.72 14.24
C ALA A 253 -9.00 -23.87 13.04
N PHE A 254 -9.82 -22.86 12.76
CA PHE A 254 -10.70 -22.86 11.59
C PHE A 254 -9.93 -22.96 10.27
N ALA A 255 -8.82 -22.23 10.14
CA ALA A 255 -7.96 -22.29 8.96
C ALA A 255 -7.33 -23.68 8.76
N LEU A 256 -6.88 -24.33 9.85
CA LEU A 256 -6.33 -25.69 9.80
C LEU A 256 -7.39 -26.72 9.39
N THR A 257 -8.61 -26.62 9.92
CA THR A 257 -9.72 -27.51 9.54
C THR A 257 -10.03 -27.37 8.05
N ARG A 258 -10.17 -26.13 7.56
CA ARG A 258 -10.43 -25.87 6.14
C ARG A 258 -9.32 -26.39 5.23
N ALA A 259 -8.06 -26.20 5.61
CA ALA A 259 -6.92 -26.72 4.85
C ALA A 259 -6.91 -28.25 4.80
N ALA A 260 -7.33 -28.93 5.90
CA ALA A 260 -7.46 -30.37 5.92
C ALA A 260 -8.61 -30.86 5.02
N GLU A 261 -9.75 -30.17 5.01
CA GLU A 261 -10.88 -30.48 4.12
C GLU A 261 -10.49 -30.30 2.64
N GLU A 262 -9.81 -29.21 2.29
CA GLU A 262 -9.33 -28.95 0.93
C GLU A 262 -8.29 -30.02 0.49
N ALA A 263 -7.39 -30.42 1.38
CA ALA A 263 -6.42 -31.49 1.12
C ALA A 263 -7.09 -32.86 0.92
N GLN A 264 -8.14 -33.17 1.68
CA GLN A 264 -8.90 -34.40 1.51
C GLN A 264 -9.69 -34.40 0.20
N ALA A 265 -10.38 -33.31 -0.13
CA ALA A 265 -11.07 -33.15 -1.39
C ALA A 265 -10.13 -33.31 -2.60
N ALA A 266 -8.90 -32.78 -2.51
CA ALA A 266 -7.88 -32.95 -3.55
C ALA A 266 -7.41 -34.41 -3.69
N ARG A 267 -7.35 -35.18 -2.60
CA ARG A 267 -7.04 -36.62 -2.64
C ARG A 267 -8.16 -37.43 -3.28
N ASP A 268 -9.41 -37.12 -2.94
CA ASP A 268 -10.58 -37.82 -3.47
C ASP A 268 -10.82 -37.48 -4.95
N ALA A 269 -10.45 -36.27 -5.38
CA ALA A 269 -10.48 -35.85 -6.78
C ALA A 269 -9.28 -36.34 -7.61
N ALA A 270 -8.24 -36.92 -6.98
CA ALA A 270 -7.09 -37.42 -7.70
C ALA A 270 -7.55 -38.62 -8.56
N PRO A 271 -7.31 -38.59 -9.89
CA PRO A 271 -7.70 -39.68 -10.76
C PRO A 271 -7.01 -40.96 -10.28
N VAL A 272 -7.79 -42.01 -10.03
CA VAL A 272 -7.25 -43.35 -9.76
C VAL A 272 -6.35 -43.69 -10.93
N ALA A 273 -5.06 -43.86 -10.66
CA ALA A 273 -4.10 -44.22 -11.67
C ALA A 273 -4.66 -45.46 -12.41
N PRO A 274 -4.75 -45.42 -13.75
CA PRO A 274 -5.22 -46.58 -14.48
C PRO A 274 -4.35 -47.78 -14.08
N PRO A 275 -4.94 -48.99 -13.98
CA PRO A 275 -4.19 -50.18 -13.67
C PRO A 275 -3.00 -50.25 -14.62
N VAL A 276 -1.80 -50.41 -14.04
CA VAL A 276 -0.55 -50.51 -14.79
C VAL A 276 -0.69 -51.73 -15.70
N GLU A 277 -1.01 -51.47 -16.96
CA GLU A 277 -1.03 -52.49 -18.00
C GLU A 277 0.42 -52.92 -18.19
N VAL A 278 0.74 -54.12 -17.69
CA VAL A 278 2.06 -54.71 -17.77
C VAL A 278 2.34 -54.94 -19.25
N ALA A 279 3.11 -54.02 -19.85
CA ALA A 279 3.46 -54.09 -21.25
C ALA A 279 4.11 -55.46 -21.56
N PRO A 280 3.63 -56.19 -22.58
CA PRO A 280 4.29 -57.42 -23.01
C PRO A 280 5.71 -57.10 -23.51
N HIS A 281 6.62 -58.01 -23.19
CA HIS A 281 8.05 -57.92 -23.49
C HIS A 281 8.37 -57.39 -24.91
N PRO A 282 9.37 -56.50 -25.05
CA PRO A 282 9.77 -55.98 -26.34
C PRO A 282 10.32 -57.11 -27.23
N ARG A 283 9.77 -57.23 -28.44
CA ARG A 283 10.40 -58.01 -29.52
C ARG A 283 11.55 -57.19 -30.13
N PRO A 284 12.61 -57.87 -30.62
CA PRO A 284 13.77 -57.21 -31.20
C PRO A 284 13.40 -56.43 -32.47
N VAL A 285 13.89 -55.19 -32.54
CA VAL A 285 13.69 -54.24 -33.63
C VAL A 285 14.64 -54.58 -34.78
N GLY A 286 14.07 -54.79 -35.97
CA GLY A 286 14.82 -54.85 -37.22
C GLY A 286 14.96 -53.46 -37.83
N ASP A 287 16.15 -53.20 -38.36
CA ASP A 287 16.55 -52.00 -39.09
C ASP A 287 15.64 -51.69 -40.29
N SER A 288 15.23 -50.43 -40.45
CA SER A 288 15.00 -49.83 -41.77
C SER A 288 15.09 -48.29 -41.74
N SER A 289 16.25 -47.80 -42.12
CA SER A 289 16.53 -46.70 -43.06
C SER A 289 15.39 -45.79 -43.58
N SER A 290 15.60 -44.47 -43.36
CA SER A 290 15.49 -43.33 -44.34
C SER A 290 14.09 -42.71 -44.64
N PRO A 291 14.01 -41.53 -45.33
CA PRO A 291 14.28 -40.16 -44.82
C PRO A 291 13.20 -39.11 -45.28
N SER A 292 13.43 -37.81 -45.01
CA SER A 292 12.82 -36.62 -45.67
C SER A 292 11.32 -36.33 -45.39
N ALA A 293 10.79 -35.11 -45.38
CA ALA A 293 11.29 -33.74 -45.57
C ALA A 293 10.15 -32.73 -45.24
N VAL A 294 10.47 -31.44 -45.40
CA VAL A 294 9.59 -30.31 -45.77
C VAL A 294 8.88 -29.53 -44.64
N ALA A 295 9.38 -28.30 -44.45
CA ALA A 295 8.66 -27.15 -43.89
C ALA A 295 7.73 -26.51 -44.94
N PRO A 296 6.74 -25.72 -44.51
CA PRO A 296 6.70 -24.36 -45.06
C PRO A 296 6.33 -23.26 -44.05
N ALA A 297 6.77 -22.06 -44.43
CA ALA A 297 6.50 -20.77 -43.82
C ALA A 297 5.06 -20.29 -44.05
N ALA A 298 4.53 -19.53 -43.08
CA ALA A 298 3.37 -18.65 -43.23
C ALA A 298 3.72 -17.32 -42.53
N ALA A 299 3.94 -16.24 -43.28
CA ALA A 299 2.95 -15.27 -43.76
C ALA A 299 2.67 -14.19 -42.71
N VAL A 300 3.29 -13.02 -42.94
CA VAL A 300 3.13 -11.77 -42.19
C VAL A 300 1.89 -11.06 -42.73
N GLU A 301 0.87 -10.90 -41.90
CA GLU A 301 -0.34 -10.12 -42.20
C GLU A 301 -0.15 -8.68 -41.68
N VAL A 302 -0.04 -7.73 -42.62
CA VAL A 302 0.08 -6.29 -42.35
C VAL A 302 -1.33 -5.69 -42.30
N ALA A 303 -1.76 -5.25 -41.11
CA ALA A 303 -3.03 -4.55 -40.93
C ALA A 303 -2.95 -3.07 -41.41
N PRO A 304 -4.01 -2.53 -42.05
CA PRO A 304 -4.01 -1.18 -42.59
C PRO A 304 -4.28 -0.08 -41.55
N HIS A 305 -3.60 1.06 -41.76
CA HIS A 305 -3.76 2.33 -41.03
C HIS A 305 -5.19 2.90 -41.08
N PRO A 306 -5.72 3.44 -39.97
CA PRO A 306 -6.91 4.29 -40.00
C PRO A 306 -6.59 5.72 -40.49
N ARG A 307 -7.43 6.21 -41.41
CA ARG A 307 -7.41 7.59 -41.96
C ARG A 307 -7.86 8.63 -40.92
N PRO A 308 -7.39 9.88 -41.01
CA PRO A 308 -7.85 10.98 -40.17
C PRO A 308 -9.29 11.42 -40.54
N VAL A 309 -10.15 11.54 -39.54
CA VAL A 309 -11.44 12.23 -39.64
C VAL A 309 -11.20 13.73 -39.46
N ARG A 310 -11.66 14.52 -40.43
CA ARG A 310 -11.67 15.99 -40.42
C ARG A 310 -13.04 16.50 -39.95
N ASN A 311 -12.96 17.62 -39.23
CA ASN A 311 -14.00 18.59 -38.84
C ASN A 311 -14.71 18.35 -37.51
#